data_AF-A0A8K0BGN3-F1
#
_entry.id   AF-A0A8K0BGN3-F1
#
_cell.length_a   1.000
_cell.length_b   1.000
_cell.length_c   1.000
_cell.angle_alpha   90.00
_cell.angle_beta   90.00
_cell.angle_gamma   90.00
#
_symmetry.space_group_name_H-M   'P 1'
#
loop_
_entity.id
_entity.type
_entity.pdbx_description
1 polymer ?
#
loop_
_entity_poly.entity_id
_entity_poly.type
_entity_poly.pdbx_seq_one_letter_code
_entity_poly.pdbx_strand_id
1 'polypeptide(L)'
;MLSAAGSSGPGGAGGSGPGLGGDGDFLSRYRLVSAKLRRRFLRKPNVAEAAEQFAALARELRAQESLPYAAWCQLAVARCAQSLFHGPAEAAALGEAARLFLRQERDLRQRLGLRGGFGEHVSRVLLLLLLQPPPAKLLPEHARTLEQYCWEAPEGGAGPGPGGGPGAGGGLPPAASYLPAELFLLLQSAVLACQEKDAEALKALQAELWPLLSAEQNHLLHLVLQEMLSPAGQGL
;
A
#
# COMPACT_ATOMS: atom_id res chain seq x y z
N MET A 1 43.89 -51.83 39.57
CA MET A 1 44.68 -51.71 38.33
C MET A 1 44.18 -50.49 37.57
N LEU A 2 45.11 -49.57 37.29
CA LEU A 2 45.18 -48.58 36.20
C LEU A 2 44.11 -47.45 36.08
N SER A 3 44.62 -46.24 36.33
CA SER A 3 44.30 -44.89 35.82
C SER A 3 43.83 -44.83 34.36
N ALA A 4 43.18 -43.79 33.83
CA ALA A 4 43.50 -42.36 33.83
C ALA A 4 42.25 -41.55 33.38
N ALA A 5 41.90 -40.42 34.03
CA ALA A 5 42.32 -39.04 33.76
C ALA A 5 41.81 -38.44 32.42
N GLY A 6 41.06 -37.33 32.53
CA GLY A 6 40.55 -36.55 31.40
C GLY A 6 39.83 -35.30 31.92
N SER A 7 40.60 -34.24 32.10
CA SER A 7 40.27 -33.01 32.82
C SER A 7 39.45 -31.99 32.02
N SER A 8 38.83 -31.09 32.79
CA SER A 8 38.82 -29.62 32.62
C SER A 8 38.04 -28.97 31.47
N GLY A 9 37.13 -28.06 31.86
CA GLY A 9 37.13 -26.70 31.35
C GLY A 9 35.80 -26.19 30.78
N PRO A 10 35.23 -25.11 31.33
CA PRO A 10 34.05 -24.45 30.78
C PRO A 10 34.43 -23.40 29.72
N GLY A 11 33.74 -23.43 28.59
CA GLY A 11 33.75 -22.39 27.55
C GLY A 11 32.61 -22.75 26.61
N GLY A 12 31.60 -21.92 26.37
CA GLY A 12 31.64 -20.49 26.15
C GLY A 12 31.21 -20.26 24.70
N ALA A 13 30.31 -19.30 24.50
CA ALA A 13 29.80 -18.79 23.23
C ALA A 13 28.66 -19.57 22.55
N GLY A 14 27.46 -19.03 22.72
CA GLY A 14 26.28 -19.28 21.93
C GLY A 14 25.22 -18.24 22.31
N GLY A 15 25.57 -16.96 22.20
CA GLY A 15 24.67 -15.85 22.49
C GLY A 15 23.47 -15.91 21.55
N SER A 16 22.33 -16.33 22.09
CA SER A 16 21.03 -16.12 21.44
C SER A 16 20.69 -14.65 21.59
N GLY A 17 21.21 -13.83 20.68
CA GLY A 17 20.65 -12.50 20.42
C GLY A 17 19.18 -12.63 20.01
N PRO A 18 18.38 -11.55 20.12
CA PRO A 18 16.98 -11.56 19.75
C PRO A 18 16.86 -11.59 18.21
N GLY A 19 16.95 -12.77 17.63
CA GLY A 19 16.91 -12.99 16.19
C GLY A 19 15.66 -13.74 15.75
N LEU A 20 14.69 -13.00 15.20
CA LEU A 20 13.88 -13.41 14.04
C LEU A 20 13.22 -14.80 14.09
N GLY A 21 12.53 -15.14 15.18
CA GLY A 21 11.88 -16.45 15.39
C GLY A 21 10.41 -16.59 14.93
N GLY A 22 9.84 -15.63 14.20
CA GLY A 22 8.38 -15.60 13.93
C GLY A 22 7.89 -16.49 12.78
N ASP A 23 8.55 -16.45 11.63
CA ASP A 23 7.99 -17.00 10.39
C ASP A 23 8.05 -18.54 10.31
N GLY A 24 9.06 -19.14 10.93
CA GLY A 24 9.27 -20.60 10.94
C GLY A 24 8.28 -21.36 11.83
N ASP A 25 7.82 -20.76 12.93
CA ASP A 25 6.87 -21.37 13.84
C ASP A 25 5.44 -21.36 13.27
N PHE A 26 5.02 -20.23 12.69
CA PHE A 26 3.70 -20.12 12.05
C PHE A 26 3.52 -21.12 10.90
N LEU A 27 4.43 -21.13 9.92
CA LEU A 27 4.30 -22.00 8.74
C LEU A 27 4.28 -23.48 9.13
N SER A 28 5.04 -23.85 10.17
CA SER A 28 5.05 -25.20 10.71
C SER A 28 3.70 -25.57 11.35
N ARG A 29 3.15 -24.68 12.18
CA ARG A 29 1.82 -24.84 12.80
C ARG A 29 0.71 -24.90 11.75
N TYR A 30 0.73 -24.01 10.75
CA TYR A 30 -0.22 -24.01 9.64
C TYR A 30 -0.19 -25.34 8.87
N ARG A 31 1.01 -25.80 8.48
CA ARG A 31 1.20 -27.09 7.77
C ARG A 31 0.72 -28.27 8.61
N LEU A 32 0.95 -28.26 9.93
CA LEU A 32 0.49 -29.31 10.84
C LEU A 32 -1.04 -29.41 10.83
N VAL A 33 -1.74 -28.28 10.92
CA VAL A 33 -3.22 -28.25 10.84
C VAL A 33 -3.69 -28.70 9.45
N SER A 34 -3.08 -28.21 8.37
CA SER A 34 -3.41 -28.67 7.00
C SER A 34 -3.19 -30.17 6.80
N ALA A 35 -2.17 -30.76 7.46
CA ALA A 35 -1.90 -32.20 7.40
C ALA A 35 -2.95 -33.03 8.14
N LYS A 36 -3.66 -32.46 9.13
CA LYS A 36 -4.81 -33.11 9.79
C LYS A 36 -6.03 -33.22 8.87
N LEU A 37 -6.18 -32.29 7.92
CA LEU A 37 -7.26 -32.31 6.93
C LEU A 37 -7.02 -33.29 5.78
N ARG A 38 -5.79 -33.78 5.60
CA ARG A 38 -5.48 -34.78 4.58
C ARG A 38 -6.17 -36.09 4.92
N ARG A 39 -6.90 -36.65 3.95
CA ARG A 39 -7.59 -37.93 4.07
C ARG A 39 -6.57 -39.03 4.37
N ARG A 40 -6.69 -39.67 5.54
CA ARG A 40 -5.90 -40.84 5.92
C ARG A 40 -6.76 -42.08 5.71
N PHE A 41 -6.13 -43.20 5.35
CA PHE A 41 -6.82 -44.47 5.10
C PHE A 41 -7.82 -44.75 6.25
N LEU A 42 -9.11 -44.85 5.91
CA LEU A 42 -10.24 -45.18 6.79
C LEU A 42 -10.63 -44.19 7.92
N ARG A 43 -9.97 -43.02 8.10
CA ARG A 43 -10.39 -42.01 9.10
C ARG A 43 -10.84 -40.71 8.45
N LYS A 44 -12.05 -40.24 8.82
CA LYS A 44 -12.52 -38.89 8.48
C LYS A 44 -11.73 -37.86 9.31
N PRO A 45 -11.16 -36.82 8.68
CA PRO A 45 -10.46 -35.78 9.41
C PRO A 45 -11.44 -34.98 10.27
N ASN A 46 -10.99 -34.53 11.45
CA ASN A 46 -11.78 -33.68 12.33
C ASN A 46 -11.71 -32.22 11.83
N VAL A 47 -12.62 -31.87 10.92
CA VAL A 47 -12.59 -30.56 10.26
C VAL A 47 -12.97 -29.42 11.21
N ALA A 48 -13.81 -29.67 12.22
CA ALA A 48 -14.20 -28.67 13.20
C ALA A 48 -13.01 -28.23 14.07
N GLU A 49 -12.24 -29.19 14.59
CA GLU A 49 -11.03 -28.91 15.37
C GLU A 49 -9.96 -28.19 14.53
N ALA A 50 -9.81 -28.58 13.25
CA ALA A 50 -8.89 -27.89 12.34
C ALA A 50 -9.31 -26.43 12.10
N ALA A 51 -10.62 -26.17 11.95
CA ALA A 51 -11.15 -24.82 11.81
C ALA A 51 -10.84 -23.96 13.04
N GLU A 52 -11.03 -24.49 14.24
CA GLU A 52 -10.70 -23.79 15.50
C GLU A 52 -9.20 -23.49 15.60
N GLN A 53 -8.34 -24.43 15.19
CA GLN A 53 -6.88 -24.25 15.19
C GLN A 53 -6.44 -23.17 14.19
N PHE A 54 -7.00 -23.14 12.99
CA PHE A 54 -6.76 -22.04 12.04
C PHE A 54 -7.28 -20.70 12.57
N ALA A 55 -8.43 -20.67 13.23
CA ALA A 55 -8.99 -19.46 13.81
C ALA A 55 -8.14 -18.93 14.98
N ALA A 56 -7.60 -19.81 15.82
CA ALA A 56 -6.64 -19.44 16.86
C ALA A 56 -5.36 -18.85 16.27
N LEU A 57 -4.80 -19.52 15.26
CA LEU A 57 -3.59 -19.06 14.56
C LEU A 57 -3.80 -17.71 13.87
N ALA A 58 -4.98 -17.49 13.25
CA ALA A 58 -5.35 -16.21 12.65
C ALA A 58 -5.40 -15.08 13.68
N ARG A 59 -5.92 -15.33 14.89
CA ARG A 59 -5.96 -14.34 15.98
C ARG A 59 -4.58 -13.98 16.48
N GLU A 60 -3.70 -14.95 16.65
CA GLU A 60 -2.30 -14.71 17.04
C GLU A 60 -1.56 -13.89 15.99
N LEU A 61 -1.66 -14.26 14.71
CA LEU A 61 -1.01 -13.55 13.61
C LEU A 61 -1.54 -12.12 13.47
N ARG A 62 -2.84 -11.90 13.70
CA ARG A 62 -3.44 -10.57 13.74
C ARG A 62 -2.89 -9.75 14.90
N ALA A 63 -2.69 -10.34 16.08
CA ALA A 63 -2.08 -9.66 17.23
C ALA A 63 -0.61 -9.27 16.96
N GLN A 64 0.08 -10.03 16.11
CA GLN A 64 1.44 -9.75 15.64
C GLN A 64 1.49 -8.81 14.41
N GLU A 65 0.36 -8.25 13.98
CA GLU A 65 0.22 -7.42 12.77
C GLU A 65 0.66 -8.09 11.45
N SER A 66 0.72 -9.42 11.43
CA SER A 66 1.04 -10.21 10.23
C SER A 66 -0.21 -10.50 9.41
N LEU A 67 -0.85 -9.41 8.94
CA LEU A 67 -2.14 -9.39 8.24
C LEU A 67 -2.28 -10.40 7.08
N PRO A 68 -1.31 -10.55 6.14
CA PRO A 68 -1.46 -11.52 5.04
C PRO A 68 -1.64 -12.94 5.55
N TYR A 69 -0.80 -13.37 6.50
CA TYR A 69 -0.85 -14.74 7.03
C TYR A 69 -2.12 -14.99 7.85
N ALA A 70 -2.60 -13.98 8.58
CA ALA A 70 -3.89 -14.04 9.26
C ALA A 70 -5.05 -14.22 8.26
N ALA A 71 -5.01 -13.54 7.11
CA ALA A 71 -6.01 -13.69 6.05
C ALA A 71 -5.97 -15.10 5.43
N TRP A 72 -4.79 -15.66 5.16
CA TRP A 72 -4.62 -17.04 4.68
C TRP A 72 -5.19 -18.08 5.66
N CYS A 73 -5.08 -17.83 6.98
CA CYS A 73 -5.70 -18.67 7.99
C CYS A 73 -7.24 -18.58 7.94
N GLN A 74 -7.80 -17.37 7.78
CA GLN A 74 -9.25 -17.20 7.65
C GLN A 74 -9.82 -17.86 6.39
N LEU A 75 -9.08 -17.86 5.28
CA LEU A 75 -9.45 -18.64 4.09
C LEU A 75 -9.47 -20.15 4.37
N ALA A 76 -8.57 -20.66 5.21
CA ALA A 76 -8.58 -22.05 5.63
C ALA A 76 -9.79 -22.37 6.54
N VAL A 77 -10.16 -21.46 7.44
CA VAL A 77 -11.39 -21.56 8.25
C VAL A 77 -12.63 -21.61 7.35
N ALA A 78 -12.72 -20.73 6.35
CA ALA A 78 -13.82 -20.72 5.39
C ALA A 78 -13.97 -22.06 4.66
N ARG A 79 -12.85 -22.63 4.17
CA ARG A 79 -12.83 -23.96 3.53
C ARG A 79 -13.29 -25.08 4.47
N CYS A 80 -12.91 -25.01 5.74
CA CYS A 80 -13.38 -25.96 6.74
C CYS A 80 -14.89 -25.84 6.95
N ALA A 81 -15.41 -24.63 7.12
CA ALA A 81 -16.84 -24.35 7.26
C ALA A 81 -17.65 -24.80 6.04
N GLN A 82 -17.14 -24.56 4.83
CA GLN A 82 -17.72 -25.03 3.57
C GLN A 82 -17.87 -26.55 3.55
N SER A 83 -16.81 -27.28 3.92
CA SER A 83 -16.84 -28.75 3.96
C SER A 83 -17.75 -29.33 5.06
N LEU A 84 -18.07 -28.53 6.08
CA LEU A 84 -19.05 -28.83 7.12
C LEU A 84 -20.45 -28.32 6.77
N PHE A 85 -20.65 -27.74 5.57
CA PHE A 85 -21.90 -27.13 5.11
C PHE A 85 -22.43 -26.03 6.04
N HIS A 86 -21.53 -25.27 6.69
CA HIS A 86 -21.85 -24.22 7.63
C HIS A 86 -21.75 -22.82 7.00
N GLY A 87 -22.68 -22.51 6.08
CA GLY A 87 -22.66 -21.29 5.24
C GLY A 87 -22.47 -19.97 5.99
N PRO A 88 -23.12 -19.71 7.14
CA PRO A 88 -22.91 -18.47 7.89
C PRO A 88 -21.47 -18.31 8.42
N ALA A 89 -20.82 -19.41 8.80
CA ALA A 89 -19.44 -19.37 9.29
C ALA A 89 -18.44 -19.21 8.14
N GLU A 90 -18.73 -19.82 6.99
CA GLU A 90 -17.97 -19.61 5.74
C GLU A 90 -18.00 -18.13 5.33
N ALA A 91 -19.19 -17.52 5.27
CA ALA A 91 -19.36 -16.11 4.93
C ALA A 91 -18.63 -15.18 5.92
N ALA A 92 -18.73 -15.46 7.24
CA ALA A 92 -18.03 -14.68 8.25
C ALA A 92 -16.49 -14.76 8.11
N ALA A 93 -15.96 -15.95 7.86
CA ALA A 93 -14.52 -16.17 7.69
C ALA A 93 -13.99 -15.52 6.39
N LEU A 94 -14.75 -15.61 5.29
CA LEU A 94 -14.42 -14.92 4.03
C LEU A 94 -14.45 -13.39 4.20
N GLY A 95 -15.46 -12.87 4.89
CA GLY A 95 -15.56 -11.44 5.19
C GLY A 95 -14.39 -10.94 6.03
N GLU A 96 -13.93 -11.74 6.99
CA GLU A 96 -12.76 -11.40 7.79
C GLU A 96 -11.45 -11.45 6.98
N ALA A 97 -11.27 -12.46 6.12
CA ALA A 97 -10.12 -12.53 5.22
C ALA A 97 -10.05 -11.30 4.29
N ALA A 98 -11.19 -10.90 3.71
CA ALA A 98 -11.27 -9.72 2.85
C ALA A 98 -10.87 -8.44 3.59
N ARG A 99 -11.37 -8.23 4.81
CA ARG A 99 -10.99 -7.09 5.66
C ARG A 99 -9.49 -7.05 5.95
N LEU A 100 -8.87 -8.19 6.21
CA LEU A 100 -7.43 -8.29 6.47
C LEU A 100 -6.60 -7.96 5.22
N PHE A 101 -6.98 -8.45 4.04
CA PHE A 101 -6.29 -8.11 2.78
C PHE A 101 -6.43 -6.62 2.43
N LEU A 102 -7.62 -6.05 2.56
CA LEU A 102 -7.83 -4.61 2.33
C LEU A 102 -7.00 -3.76 3.30
N ARG A 103 -6.90 -4.16 4.57
CA ARG A 103 -6.05 -3.47 5.53
C ARG A 103 -4.57 -3.56 5.15
N GLN A 104 -4.09 -4.75 4.77
CA GLN A 104 -2.72 -4.94 4.31
C GLN A 104 -2.41 -4.06 3.10
N GLU A 105 -3.31 -4.03 2.11
CA GLU A 105 -3.14 -3.21 0.91
C GLU A 105 -3.08 -1.71 1.24
N ARG A 106 -3.95 -1.24 2.16
CA ARG A 106 -3.89 0.13 2.67
C ARG A 106 -2.59 0.43 3.41
N ASP A 107 -2.13 -0.46 4.28
CA ASP A 107 -0.88 -0.29 5.00
C ASP A 107 0.32 -0.28 4.05
N LEU A 108 0.30 -1.11 2.99
CA LEU A 108 1.33 -1.09 1.95
C LEU A 108 1.28 0.21 1.14
N ARG A 109 0.10 0.67 0.72
CA ARG A 109 -0.07 1.95 0.02
C ARG A 109 0.37 3.13 0.88
N GLN A 110 0.00 3.15 2.16
CA GLN A 110 0.45 4.17 3.12
C GLN A 110 1.96 4.10 3.37
N ARG A 111 2.54 2.92 3.51
CA ARG A 111 3.99 2.76 3.67
C ARG A 111 4.74 3.19 2.41
N LEU A 112 4.22 2.92 1.23
CA LEU A 112 4.74 3.47 -0.03
C LEU A 112 4.59 5.01 -0.04
N GLY A 113 3.45 5.53 0.42
CA GLY A 113 3.17 6.94 0.71
C GLY A 113 4.20 7.63 1.62
N LEU A 114 4.54 6.97 2.72
CA LEU A 114 5.43 7.48 3.78
C LEU A 114 6.91 7.26 3.47
N ARG A 115 7.27 6.21 2.72
CA ARG A 115 8.67 5.95 2.33
C ARG A 115 9.20 6.86 1.23
N GLY A 116 8.33 7.48 0.45
CA GLY A 116 8.73 8.27 -0.72
C GLY A 116 8.80 9.79 -0.51
N GLY A 117 8.46 10.33 0.67
CA GLY A 117 8.45 11.79 0.91
C GLY A 117 7.47 12.58 0.01
N PHE A 118 6.74 11.90 -0.87
CA PHE A 118 5.86 12.55 -1.84
C PHE A 118 4.53 12.97 -1.25
N GLY A 119 4.17 12.54 -0.04
CA GLY A 119 2.94 12.97 0.64
C GLY A 119 2.83 14.50 0.75
N GLU A 120 3.93 15.18 1.07
CA GLU A 120 3.99 16.65 1.08
C GLU A 120 3.82 17.24 -0.32
N HIS A 121 4.42 16.61 -1.32
CA HIS A 121 4.28 17.04 -2.72
C HIS A 121 2.82 16.95 -3.18
N VAL A 122 2.15 15.82 -2.90
CA VAL A 122 0.75 15.61 -3.26
C VAL A 122 -0.15 16.60 -2.55
N SER A 123 0.02 16.79 -1.23
CA SER A 123 -0.75 17.79 -0.48
C SER A 123 -0.54 19.20 -1.02
N ARG A 124 0.69 19.55 -1.41
CA ARG A 124 1.00 20.85 -2.03
C ARG A 124 0.30 21.02 -3.37
N VAL A 125 0.30 20.02 -4.26
CA VAL A 125 -0.43 20.07 -5.54
C VAL A 125 -1.92 20.29 -5.30
N LEU A 126 -2.55 19.50 -4.41
CA LEU A 126 -3.98 19.62 -4.10
C LEU A 126 -4.34 20.98 -3.49
N LEU A 127 -3.50 21.53 -2.61
CA LEU A 127 -3.68 22.87 -2.05
C LEU A 127 -3.55 23.96 -3.11
N LEU A 128 -2.62 23.83 -4.06
CA LEU A 128 -2.49 24.79 -5.16
C LEU A 128 -3.70 24.75 -6.10
N LEU A 129 -4.27 23.57 -6.34
CA LEU A 129 -5.52 23.42 -7.09
C LEU A 129 -6.73 24.01 -6.35
N LEU A 130 -6.78 23.86 -5.02
CA LEU A 130 -7.86 24.40 -4.18
C LEU A 130 -7.80 25.93 -4.07
N LEU A 131 -6.60 26.47 -3.78
CA LEU A 131 -6.45 27.88 -3.44
C LEU A 131 -6.37 28.80 -4.66
N GLN A 132 -6.07 28.25 -5.85
CA GLN A 132 -5.85 28.97 -7.11
C GLN A 132 -5.19 30.35 -6.91
N PRO A 133 -4.00 30.42 -6.28
CA PRO A 133 -3.42 31.70 -5.88
C PRO A 133 -3.11 32.55 -7.12
N PRO A 134 -3.40 33.87 -7.08
CA PRO A 134 -3.09 34.75 -8.19
C PRO A 134 -1.57 34.77 -8.44
N PRO A 135 -1.11 34.90 -9.71
CA PRO A 135 0.30 34.73 -10.07
C PRO A 135 1.24 35.70 -9.33
N ALA A 136 0.73 36.88 -8.93
CA ALA A 136 1.49 37.86 -8.15
C ALA A 136 1.82 37.43 -6.71
N LYS A 137 1.09 36.46 -6.15
CA LYS A 137 1.30 35.93 -4.77
C LYS A 137 1.92 34.53 -4.77
N LEU A 138 2.23 34.01 -5.95
CA LEU A 138 2.66 32.63 -6.13
C LEU A 138 4.18 32.58 -6.03
N LEU A 139 4.67 31.96 -4.96
CA LEU A 139 6.11 31.75 -4.76
C LEU A 139 6.69 30.96 -5.95
N PRO A 140 7.90 31.27 -6.44
CA PRO A 140 8.51 30.60 -7.59
C PRO A 140 8.56 29.06 -7.46
N GLU A 141 8.66 28.53 -6.24
CA GLU A 141 8.65 27.09 -5.96
C GLU A 141 7.29 26.43 -6.22
N HIS A 142 6.20 27.15 -5.96
CA HIS A 142 4.84 26.68 -6.23
C HIS A 142 4.53 26.72 -7.73
N ALA A 143 5.03 27.72 -8.45
CA ALA A 143 4.87 27.85 -9.91
C ALA A 143 5.52 26.64 -10.60
N ARG A 144 6.78 26.38 -10.25
CA ARG A 144 7.56 25.23 -10.71
C ARG A 144 6.91 23.89 -10.42
N THR A 145 6.07 23.80 -9.39
CA THR A 145 5.38 22.55 -9.04
C THR A 145 4.23 22.28 -10.00
N LEU A 146 3.42 23.29 -10.32
CA LEU A 146 2.33 23.16 -11.29
C LEU A 146 2.87 22.98 -12.71
N GLU A 147 3.96 23.67 -13.05
CA GLU A 147 4.66 23.53 -14.33
C GLU A 147 5.12 22.09 -14.61
N GLN A 148 5.38 21.27 -13.58
CA GLN A 148 5.75 19.85 -13.77
C GLN A 148 4.58 18.96 -14.21
N TYR A 149 3.35 19.44 -14.05
CA TYR A 149 2.12 18.75 -14.45
C TYR A 149 1.47 19.39 -15.68
N CYS A 150 1.74 20.66 -15.96
CA CYS A 150 1.49 21.24 -17.27
C CYS A 150 2.43 20.58 -18.29
N TRP A 151 1.89 19.97 -19.33
CA TRP A 151 2.71 19.39 -20.39
C TRP A 151 3.58 20.48 -21.06
N GLU A 152 4.88 20.54 -20.80
CA GLU A 152 5.81 21.00 -21.83
C GLU A 152 6.10 19.80 -22.71
N ALA A 153 5.56 19.81 -23.95
CA ALA A 153 6.19 19.03 -25.00
C ALA A 153 7.65 19.48 -25.01
N PRO A 154 8.66 18.58 -25.04
CA PRO A 154 9.96 19.02 -25.47
C PRO A 154 9.72 19.60 -26.86
N GLU A 155 9.87 20.91 -27.01
CA GLU A 155 9.98 21.56 -28.30
C GLU A 155 11.20 20.93 -28.98
N GLY A 156 10.98 19.78 -29.63
CA GLY A 156 11.80 19.25 -30.69
C GLY A 156 11.62 20.13 -31.93
N GLY A 157 11.76 21.45 -31.75
CA GLY A 157 12.08 22.38 -32.80
C GLY A 157 13.48 22.04 -33.26
N ALA A 158 13.56 21.18 -34.27
CA ALA A 158 14.74 20.97 -35.06
C ALA A 158 15.20 22.31 -35.65
N GLY A 159 16.07 23.02 -34.93
CA GLY A 159 16.92 24.08 -35.44
C GLY A 159 18.37 23.59 -35.36
N PRO A 160 19.14 23.57 -36.48
CA PRO A 160 20.50 23.07 -36.48
C PRO A 160 21.43 24.12 -35.89
N GLY A 161 21.76 24.01 -34.60
CA GLY A 161 22.87 24.73 -33.99
C GLY A 161 24.11 23.82 -33.89
N PRO A 162 25.24 24.14 -34.53
CA PRO A 162 26.45 23.34 -34.40
C PRO A 162 27.17 23.78 -33.12
N GLY A 163 26.98 23.04 -32.04
CA GLY A 163 27.83 23.19 -30.86
C GLY A 163 27.19 22.75 -29.55
N GLY A 164 27.61 21.61 -29.02
CA GLY A 164 27.57 21.34 -27.59
C GLY A 164 27.10 19.95 -27.17
N GLY A 165 28.06 19.08 -26.85
CA GLY A 165 28.01 18.24 -25.65
C GLY A 165 27.18 16.94 -25.67
N PRO A 166 27.56 15.95 -24.83
CA PRO A 166 27.22 14.55 -25.03
C PRO A 166 25.78 14.25 -24.63
N GLY A 167 25.12 13.39 -25.42
CA GLY A 167 23.77 12.93 -25.17
C GLY A 167 23.63 12.10 -23.89
N ALA A 168 22.45 12.09 -23.30
CA ALA A 168 21.43 11.07 -23.58
C ALA A 168 20.26 11.18 -22.58
N GLY A 169 19.04 11.31 -23.13
CA GLY A 169 17.79 10.89 -22.48
C GLY A 169 17.07 11.97 -21.68
N GLY A 170 15.86 12.33 -22.11
CA GLY A 170 14.95 13.20 -21.38
C GLY A 170 14.75 12.72 -19.95
N GLY A 171 15.34 13.44 -18.99
CA GLY A 171 15.10 13.23 -17.58
C GLY A 171 13.67 13.63 -17.27
N LEU A 172 12.87 12.69 -16.79
CA LEU A 172 11.60 12.97 -16.12
C LEU A 172 11.83 14.11 -15.10
N PRO A 173 10.90 15.08 -14.96
CA PRO A 173 11.05 16.17 -14.02
C PRO A 173 11.38 15.60 -12.62
N PRO A 174 12.10 16.35 -11.77
CA PRO A 174 12.55 15.85 -10.47
C PRO A 174 11.39 15.34 -9.61
N ALA A 175 10.14 15.75 -9.84
CA ALA A 175 8.96 15.16 -9.22
C ALA A 175 8.56 13.76 -9.67
N ALA A 176 8.75 13.48 -10.93
CA ALA A 176 8.43 12.19 -11.50
C ALA A 176 9.48 11.12 -11.13
N SER A 177 10.63 11.50 -10.55
CA SER A 177 11.61 10.53 -10.04
C SER A 177 11.30 10.00 -8.63
N TYR A 178 10.47 10.69 -7.83
CA TYR A 178 10.07 10.26 -6.48
C TYR A 178 8.61 9.82 -6.36
N LEU A 179 7.75 10.15 -7.33
CA LEU A 179 6.36 9.69 -7.39
C LEU A 179 6.24 8.38 -8.18
N PRO A 180 5.39 7.43 -7.75
CA PRO A 180 4.96 6.33 -8.61
C PRO A 180 4.33 6.88 -9.90
N ALA A 181 4.67 6.29 -11.05
CA ALA A 181 4.22 6.77 -12.37
C ALA A 181 2.68 6.87 -12.48
N GLU A 182 1.96 5.92 -11.90
CA GLU A 182 0.49 5.91 -11.84
C GLU A 182 -0.06 7.13 -11.08
N LEU A 183 0.50 7.44 -9.92
CA LEU A 183 0.09 8.59 -9.11
C LEU A 183 0.45 9.91 -9.82
N PHE A 184 1.61 9.99 -10.47
CA PHE A 184 2.01 11.17 -11.23
C PHE A 184 1.04 11.46 -12.38
N LEU A 185 0.66 10.46 -13.16
CA LEU A 185 -0.26 10.60 -14.29
C LEU A 185 -1.68 10.98 -13.84
N LEU A 186 -2.16 10.39 -12.73
CA LEU A 186 -3.47 10.75 -12.16
C LEU A 186 -3.48 12.19 -11.62
N LEU A 187 -2.40 12.63 -10.97
CA LEU A 187 -2.27 14.03 -10.53
C LEU A 187 -2.17 14.98 -11.72
N GLN A 188 -1.46 14.59 -12.78
CA GLN A 188 -1.40 15.36 -14.02
C GLN A 188 -2.79 15.54 -14.64
N SER A 189 -3.56 14.46 -14.73
CA SER A 189 -4.93 14.50 -15.23
C SER A 189 -5.83 15.37 -14.34
N ALA A 190 -5.66 15.31 -13.00
CA ALA A 190 -6.41 16.15 -12.07
C ALA A 190 -6.08 17.63 -12.23
N VAL A 191 -4.81 17.98 -12.45
CA VAL A 191 -4.38 19.36 -12.72
C VAL A 191 -5.04 19.87 -14.00
N LEU A 192 -5.04 19.07 -15.08
CA LEU A 192 -5.70 19.43 -16.34
C LEU A 192 -7.23 19.58 -16.18
N ALA A 193 -7.89 18.65 -15.48
CA ALA A 193 -9.33 18.75 -15.21
C ALA A 193 -9.69 20.04 -14.45
N CYS A 194 -8.85 20.47 -13.49
CA CYS A 194 -9.04 21.73 -12.79
C CYS A 194 -8.85 22.96 -13.71
N GLN A 195 -7.86 22.92 -14.62
CA GLN A 195 -7.60 23.99 -15.59
C GLN A 195 -8.75 24.16 -16.59
N GLU A 196 -9.27 23.04 -17.09
CA GLU A 196 -10.39 22.99 -18.04
C GLU A 196 -11.77 23.16 -17.37
N LYS A 197 -11.80 23.28 -16.03
CA LYS A 197 -13.01 23.34 -15.21
C LYS A 197 -13.95 22.13 -15.42
N ASP A 198 -13.38 20.96 -15.69
CA ASP A 198 -14.13 19.71 -15.88
C ASP A 198 -14.35 18.99 -14.54
N ALA A 199 -15.46 19.32 -13.88
CA ALA A 199 -15.81 18.72 -12.58
C ALA A 199 -16.19 17.24 -12.69
N GLU A 200 -16.72 16.77 -13.82
CA GLU A 200 -17.06 15.36 -14.01
C GLU A 200 -15.81 14.51 -14.18
N ALA A 201 -14.82 14.99 -14.94
CA ALA A 201 -13.51 14.34 -15.03
C ALA A 201 -12.82 14.29 -13.66
N LEU A 202 -12.82 15.39 -12.90
CA LEU A 202 -12.21 15.40 -11.55
C LEU A 202 -12.93 14.44 -10.59
N LYS A 203 -14.25 14.31 -10.69
CA LYS A 203 -15.05 13.36 -9.91
C LYS A 203 -14.73 11.90 -10.25
N ALA A 204 -14.52 11.58 -11.53
CA ALA A 204 -14.06 10.26 -11.94
C ALA A 204 -12.65 9.97 -11.39
N LEU A 205 -11.72 10.91 -11.54
CA LEU A 205 -10.36 10.82 -11.02
C LEU A 205 -10.31 10.69 -9.50
N GLN A 206 -11.27 11.26 -8.77
CA GLN A 206 -11.37 11.10 -7.32
C GLN A 206 -11.53 9.63 -6.91
N ALA A 207 -12.28 8.82 -7.66
CA ALA A 207 -12.44 7.40 -7.36
C ALA A 207 -11.12 6.62 -7.57
N GLU A 208 -10.34 7.00 -8.57
CA GLU A 208 -9.04 6.39 -8.91
C GLU A 208 -7.93 6.82 -7.96
N LEU A 209 -7.92 8.09 -7.54
CA LEU A 209 -6.98 8.65 -6.57
C LEU A 209 -7.28 8.22 -5.13
N TRP A 210 -8.55 7.94 -4.79
CA TRP A 210 -8.97 7.59 -3.43
C TRP A 210 -8.12 6.52 -2.72
N PRO A 211 -7.81 5.36 -3.34
CA PRO A 211 -6.97 4.35 -2.71
C PRO A 211 -5.50 4.78 -2.56
N LEU A 212 -5.03 5.72 -3.38
CA LEU A 212 -3.63 6.15 -3.44
C LEU A 212 -3.31 7.28 -2.46
N LEU A 213 -4.32 8.04 -2.04
CA LEU A 213 -4.20 9.20 -1.18
C LEU A 213 -4.46 8.88 0.31
N SER A 214 -3.88 9.69 1.19
CA SER A 214 -4.22 9.68 2.62
C SER A 214 -5.64 10.20 2.87
N ALA A 215 -6.18 10.02 4.07
CA ALA A 215 -7.49 10.57 4.43
C ALA A 215 -7.51 12.11 4.34
N GLU A 216 -6.42 12.77 4.72
CA GLU A 216 -6.26 14.22 4.64
C GLU A 216 -6.17 14.69 3.18
N GLN A 217 -5.40 14.00 2.34
CA GLN A 217 -5.30 14.32 0.91
C GLN A 217 -6.62 14.08 0.17
N ASN A 218 -7.34 13.01 0.51
CA ASN A 218 -8.69 12.76 -0.02
C ASN A 218 -9.68 13.85 0.39
N HIS A 219 -9.56 14.35 1.62
CA HIS A 219 -10.36 15.50 2.06
C HIS A 219 -10.02 16.76 1.26
N LEU A 220 -8.74 17.06 1.03
CA LEU A 220 -8.32 18.18 0.18
C LEU A 220 -8.86 18.05 -1.26
N LEU A 221 -8.75 16.87 -1.88
CA LEU A 221 -9.27 16.62 -3.22
C LEU A 221 -10.80 16.79 -3.27
N HIS A 222 -11.51 16.39 -2.22
CA HIS A 222 -12.95 16.64 -2.11
C HIS A 222 -13.27 18.14 -2.03
N LEU A 223 -12.49 18.93 -1.30
CA LEU A 223 -12.63 20.38 -1.26
C LEU A 223 -12.38 21.02 -2.62
N VAL A 224 -11.37 20.56 -3.38
CA VAL A 224 -11.10 21.04 -4.75
C VAL A 224 -12.32 20.82 -5.64
N LEU A 225 -12.91 19.61 -5.60
CA LEU A 225 -14.11 19.29 -6.36
C LEU A 225 -15.32 20.15 -5.93
N GLN A 226 -15.48 20.38 -4.62
CA GLN A 226 -16.54 21.27 -4.12
C GLN A 226 -16.37 22.70 -4.61
N GLU A 227 -15.16 23.25 -4.59
CA GLU A 227 -14.87 24.60 -5.08
C GLU A 227 -15.12 24.71 -6.60
N MET A 228 -14.85 23.66 -7.36
CA MET A 228 -15.19 23.62 -8.79
C MET A 228 -16.70 23.61 -9.07
N LEU A 229 -17.47 22.91 -8.23
CA LEU A 229 -18.93 22.81 -8.38
C LEU A 229 -19.67 24.05 -7.85
N SER A 230 -19.15 24.65 -6.78
CA SER A 230 -19.74 25.78 -6.07
C SER A 230 -18.63 26.75 -5.64
N PRO A 231 -18.14 27.61 -6.55
CA PRO A 231 -17.06 28.52 -6.24
C PRO A 231 -17.50 29.50 -5.14
N ALA A 232 -16.73 29.59 -4.07
CA ALA A 232 -17.06 30.38 -2.88
C ALA A 232 -17.10 31.90 -3.12
N GLY A 233 -16.87 32.35 -4.37
CA GLY A 233 -16.84 33.75 -4.79
C GLY A 233 -18.02 34.25 -5.64
N GLN A 234 -19.07 33.45 -5.92
CA GLN A 234 -20.24 33.90 -6.71
C GLN A 234 -21.40 34.44 -5.86
N GLY A 235 -21.09 35.28 -4.88
CA GLY A 235 -22.10 35.92 -4.02
C GLY A 235 -21.66 37.28 -3.49
N LEU A 236 -21.51 38.26 -4.37
CA LEU A 236 -21.70 39.69 -4.10
C LEU A 236 -22.32 40.35 -5.34
#